data_AF-A0A7R9YXI2-F1
#
_entry.id   AF-A0A7R9YXI2-F1
#
_cell.length_a   1.000
_cell.length_b   1.000
_cell.length_c   1.000
_cell.angle_alpha   90.00
_cell.angle_beta   90.00
_cell.angle_gamma   90.00
#
_symmetry.space_group_name_H-M   'P 1'
#
loop_
_entity.id
_entity.type
_entity.pdbx_description
1 polymer ?
#
loop_
_entity_poly.entity_id
_entity_poly.type
_entity_poly.pdbx_seq_one_letter_code
_entity_poly.pdbx_strand_id
1 'polypeptide(L)'
;PKSFLNRFTKVYVEALTADDLVSIVATRFPSLPKALVEKMVTFNCMVHEEVVERRAYGQIGSPWEFNLRDVFRWCQLILADGYAVEEQGVGKFAETIYLQRLRTQSDRIMLSKRYKECFGNSIWGREHTLFLSDRSVTIGGTTLKRNLYQPQTTASDRPLVVEPNLLRSLIRPMHAVANCINKNWPCLLVGPPSSGKSTVVRVLSEICNMHLEEISLTPNSDVNELIGCFEQVDAAENEKVIFQCLNRIHRIVSQVLLQDPAQIKVLGKIYASHAYLHEVLLSTASSSMKSDEGLKPAVQQLLHSIDDAAKICPEIMSRCGNDIELARNRLNQNKDIKGIFRWVDGILVQALQNG
;
A
#
# COMPACT_ATOMS: atom_id res chain seq x y z
N PRO A 1 -22.24 -31.40 7.95
CA PRO A 1 -22.97 -32.60 8.45
C PRO A 1 -24.50 -32.46 8.25
N LYS A 2 -25.20 -33.52 7.83
CA LYS A 2 -26.69 -33.48 7.70
C LYS A 2 -27.36 -33.12 9.03
N SER A 3 -26.78 -33.57 10.15
CA SER A 3 -27.20 -33.22 11.51
C SER A 3 -27.08 -31.72 11.84
N PHE A 4 -26.18 -30.98 11.19
CA PHE A 4 -26.04 -29.53 11.35
C PHE A 4 -27.11 -28.79 10.54
N LEU A 5 -27.28 -29.15 9.27
CA LEU A 5 -28.26 -28.51 8.36
C LEU A 5 -29.71 -28.72 8.79
N ASN A 6 -30.01 -29.82 9.49
CA ASN A 6 -31.36 -30.12 9.99
C ASN A 6 -31.71 -29.34 11.28
N ARG A 7 -30.74 -28.66 11.91
CA ARG A 7 -30.98 -27.83 13.10
C ARG A 7 -31.30 -26.37 12.78
N PHE A 8 -31.16 -25.96 11.52
CA PHE A 8 -31.40 -24.58 11.09
C PHE A 8 -32.48 -24.53 10.02
N THR A 9 -33.28 -23.48 10.05
CA THR A 9 -34.22 -23.14 8.96
C THR A 9 -33.42 -22.67 7.77
N LYS A 10 -33.65 -23.29 6.61
CA LYS A 10 -33.03 -22.88 5.35
C LYS A 10 -33.91 -21.84 4.68
N VAL A 11 -33.36 -20.65 4.47
CA VAL A 11 -33.99 -19.61 3.66
C VAL A 11 -33.25 -19.54 2.34
N TYR A 12 -33.97 -19.72 1.24
CA TYR A 12 -33.43 -19.57 -0.11
C TYR A 12 -33.60 -18.11 -0.53
N VAL A 13 -32.51 -17.50 -0.98
CA VAL A 13 -32.51 -16.14 -1.51
C VAL A 13 -32.37 -16.25 -3.01
N GLU A 14 -33.31 -15.64 -3.74
CA GLU A 14 -33.28 -15.60 -5.20
C GLU A 14 -32.13 -14.69 -5.70
N ALA A 15 -31.56 -15.05 -6.84
CA ALA A 15 -30.53 -14.22 -7.47
C ALA A 15 -31.17 -12.96 -8.08
N LEU A 16 -30.43 -11.85 -8.03
CA LEU A 16 -30.88 -10.58 -8.59
C LEU A 16 -30.99 -10.66 -10.12
N THR A 17 -32.06 -10.10 -10.67
CA THR A 17 -32.24 -9.98 -12.12
C THR A 17 -31.44 -8.80 -12.69
N ALA A 18 -31.25 -8.75 -14.01
CA ALA A 18 -30.55 -7.63 -14.66
C ALA A 18 -31.26 -6.28 -14.38
N ASP A 19 -32.59 -6.26 -14.36
CA ASP A 19 -33.38 -5.08 -14.04
C ASP A 19 -33.17 -4.62 -12.59
N ASP A 20 -33.08 -5.57 -11.65
CA ASP A 20 -32.74 -5.27 -10.25
C ASP A 20 -31.36 -4.64 -10.16
N LEU A 21 -30.36 -5.19 -10.85
CA LEU A 21 -29.00 -4.66 -10.86
C LEU A 21 -28.97 -3.23 -11.42
N VAL A 22 -29.67 -2.96 -12.52
CA VAL A 22 -29.79 -1.61 -13.10
C VAL A 22 -30.43 -0.66 -12.07
N SER A 23 -31.53 -1.07 -11.44
CA SER A 23 -32.23 -0.24 -10.45
C SER A 23 -31.36 0.10 -9.24
N ILE A 24 -30.58 -0.86 -8.73
CA ILE A 24 -29.67 -0.67 -7.59
C ILE A 24 -28.55 0.29 -7.96
N VAL A 25 -27.91 0.11 -9.13
CA VAL A 25 -26.81 0.97 -9.58
C VAL A 25 -27.29 2.38 -9.85
N ALA A 26 -28.42 2.53 -10.56
CA ALA A 26 -28.99 3.84 -10.88
C ALA A 26 -29.40 4.61 -9.61
N THR A 27 -29.94 3.92 -8.60
CA THR A 27 -30.28 4.52 -7.31
C THR A 27 -29.03 4.94 -6.53
N ARG A 28 -27.96 4.13 -6.57
CA ARG A 28 -26.71 4.42 -5.84
C ARG A 28 -25.88 5.52 -6.48
N PHE A 29 -25.91 5.63 -7.81
CA PHE A 29 -25.13 6.57 -8.62
C PHE A 29 -26.04 7.42 -9.52
N PRO A 30 -26.86 8.33 -8.94
CA PRO A 30 -27.85 9.10 -9.68
C PRO A 30 -27.23 10.13 -10.65
N SER A 31 -25.94 10.44 -10.49
CA SER A 31 -25.19 11.33 -11.38
C SER A 31 -24.84 10.70 -12.74
N LEU A 32 -24.95 9.38 -12.87
CA LEU A 32 -24.65 8.68 -14.12
C LEU A 32 -25.91 8.52 -14.98
N PRO A 33 -25.82 8.69 -16.31
CA PRO A 33 -26.94 8.45 -17.21
C PRO A 33 -27.45 7.01 -17.12
N LYS A 34 -28.76 6.82 -17.01
CA LYS A 34 -29.37 5.48 -16.90
C LYS A 34 -28.98 4.56 -18.07
N ALA A 35 -28.95 5.09 -19.30
CA ALA A 35 -28.53 4.35 -20.48
C ALA A 35 -27.09 3.80 -20.38
N LEU A 36 -26.18 4.54 -19.72
CA LEU A 36 -24.81 4.07 -19.48
C LEU A 36 -24.80 2.93 -18.46
N VAL A 37 -25.57 3.07 -17.38
CA VAL A 37 -25.72 2.02 -16.35
C VAL A 37 -26.29 0.73 -16.96
N GLU A 38 -27.32 0.83 -17.80
CA GLU A 38 -27.91 -0.30 -18.53
C GLU A 38 -26.86 -1.01 -19.39
N LYS A 39 -26.05 -0.27 -20.16
CA LYS A 39 -24.93 -0.85 -20.93
C LYS A 39 -23.89 -1.54 -20.03
N MET A 40 -23.52 -0.92 -18.91
CA MET A 40 -22.53 -1.48 -17.97
C MET A 40 -23.02 -2.78 -17.31
N VAL A 41 -24.28 -2.83 -16.89
CA VAL A 41 -24.89 -4.04 -16.31
C VAL A 41 -25.04 -5.12 -17.37
N THR A 42 -25.52 -4.78 -18.56
CA THR A 42 -25.63 -5.72 -19.69
C THR A 42 -24.28 -6.36 -20.00
N PHE A 43 -23.21 -5.55 -20.07
CA PHE A 43 -21.86 -6.05 -20.28
C PHE A 43 -21.40 -6.97 -19.14
N ASN A 44 -21.64 -6.61 -17.88
CA ASN A 44 -21.28 -7.46 -16.73
C ASN A 44 -22.00 -8.82 -16.76
N CYS A 45 -23.30 -8.83 -17.02
CA CYS A 45 -24.10 -10.07 -17.13
C CYS A 45 -23.62 -10.94 -18.29
N MET A 46 -23.33 -10.35 -19.46
CA MET A 46 -22.80 -11.08 -20.60
C MET A 46 -21.43 -11.71 -20.29
N VAL A 47 -20.52 -10.96 -19.66
CA VAL A 47 -19.20 -11.49 -19.28
C VAL A 47 -19.33 -12.61 -18.24
N HIS A 48 -20.25 -12.46 -17.28
CA HIS A 48 -20.56 -13.50 -16.30
C HIS A 48 -21.02 -14.79 -16.99
N GLU A 49 -22.03 -14.71 -17.85
CA GLU A 49 -22.57 -15.86 -18.58
C GLU A 49 -21.47 -16.56 -19.41
N GLU A 50 -20.66 -15.80 -20.15
CA GLU A 50 -19.66 -16.39 -21.04
C GLU A 50 -18.47 -17.03 -20.33
N VAL A 51 -17.96 -16.40 -19.26
CA VAL A 51 -16.75 -16.85 -18.57
C VAL A 51 -17.07 -17.85 -17.46
N VAL A 52 -18.15 -17.62 -16.70
CA VAL A 52 -18.48 -18.41 -15.51
C VAL A 52 -19.37 -19.60 -15.88
N GLU A 53 -20.46 -19.36 -16.60
CA GLU A 53 -21.46 -20.39 -16.92
C GLU A 53 -21.06 -21.22 -18.14
N ARG A 54 -20.87 -20.56 -19.29
CA ARG A 54 -20.54 -21.22 -20.57
C ARG A 54 -19.07 -21.62 -20.69
N ARG A 55 -18.19 -20.99 -19.89
CA ARG A 55 -16.72 -21.21 -19.91
C ARG A 55 -16.10 -21.08 -21.31
N ALA A 56 -16.63 -20.16 -22.12
CA ALA A 56 -16.23 -19.95 -23.51
C ALA A 56 -14.78 -19.45 -23.63
N TYR A 57 -14.33 -18.64 -22.67
CA TYR A 57 -12.96 -18.16 -22.53
C TYR A 57 -12.61 -17.93 -21.06
N GLY A 58 -11.36 -17.58 -20.75
CA GLY A 58 -10.93 -17.36 -19.37
C GLY A 58 -10.70 -18.66 -18.59
N GLN A 59 -10.33 -19.77 -19.23
CA GLN A 59 -10.15 -21.03 -18.51
C GLN A 59 -9.00 -20.98 -17.50
N ILE A 60 -7.96 -20.19 -17.79
CA ILE A 60 -6.79 -20.03 -16.93
C ILE A 60 -7.06 -18.94 -15.90
N GLY A 61 -7.28 -19.34 -14.65
CA GLY A 61 -7.49 -18.42 -13.53
C GLY A 61 -8.88 -18.44 -12.91
N SER A 62 -9.68 -19.44 -13.27
CA SER A 62 -10.88 -19.79 -12.52
C SER A 62 -10.56 -20.12 -11.05
N PRO A 63 -11.53 -19.99 -10.13
CA PRO A 63 -12.90 -19.51 -10.36
C PRO A 63 -12.97 -17.99 -10.58
N TRP A 64 -13.80 -17.56 -11.52
CA TRP A 64 -14.10 -16.14 -11.75
C TRP A 64 -15.42 -15.77 -11.10
N GLU A 65 -15.47 -14.55 -10.59
CA GLU A 65 -16.69 -13.94 -10.10
C GLU A 65 -16.80 -12.55 -10.71
N PHE A 66 -17.85 -12.33 -11.50
CA PHE A 66 -18.26 -11.03 -11.99
C PHE A 66 -19.58 -10.69 -11.30
N ASN A 67 -19.59 -9.60 -10.54
CA ASN A 67 -20.73 -9.24 -9.70
C ASN A 67 -20.96 -7.72 -9.68
N LEU A 68 -21.99 -7.30 -8.96
CA LEU A 68 -22.38 -5.89 -8.84
C LEU A 68 -21.27 -4.98 -8.28
N ARG A 69 -20.32 -5.53 -7.50
CA ARG A 69 -19.18 -4.77 -6.98
C ARG A 69 -18.26 -4.30 -8.11
N ASP A 70 -18.11 -5.09 -9.18
CA ASP A 70 -17.32 -4.69 -10.35
C ASP A 70 -17.97 -3.49 -11.06
N VAL A 71 -19.30 -3.50 -11.19
CA VAL A 71 -20.07 -2.36 -11.73
C VAL A 71 -19.95 -1.14 -10.82
N PHE A 72 -20.05 -1.30 -9.49
CA PHE A 72 -19.86 -0.21 -8.53
C PHE A 72 -18.46 0.41 -8.63
N ARG A 73 -17.42 -0.42 -8.73
CA ARG A 73 -16.04 0.06 -8.93
C ARG A 73 -15.92 0.85 -10.23
N TRP A 74 -16.57 0.38 -11.28
CA TRP A 74 -16.57 1.07 -12.57
C TRP A 74 -17.23 2.44 -12.46
N CYS A 75 -18.41 2.53 -11.84
CA CYS A 75 -19.08 3.80 -11.56
C CYS A 75 -18.20 4.74 -10.70
N GLN A 76 -17.56 4.21 -9.65
CA GLN A 76 -16.70 4.99 -8.75
C GLN A 76 -15.47 5.56 -9.43
N LEU A 77 -14.91 4.88 -10.44
CA LEU A 77 -13.79 5.38 -11.24
C LEU A 77 -14.24 6.48 -12.21
N ILE A 78 -15.39 6.29 -12.88
CA ILE A 78 -15.97 7.31 -13.78
C ILE A 78 -16.20 8.62 -13.01
N LEU A 79 -16.78 8.54 -11.81
CA LEU A 79 -17.03 9.72 -10.98
C LEU A 79 -15.75 10.36 -10.41
N ALA A 80 -14.66 9.60 -10.25
CA ALA A 80 -13.40 10.11 -9.73
C ALA A 80 -12.68 11.03 -10.72
N ASP A 81 -12.85 10.73 -12.00
CA ASP A 81 -12.08 11.34 -13.09
C ASP A 81 -12.61 12.73 -13.45
N GLY A 82 -13.82 13.07 -13.03
CA GLY A 82 -14.40 14.41 -13.16
C GLY A 82 -14.69 14.88 -14.60
N TYR A 83 -14.17 14.18 -15.61
CA TYR A 83 -14.46 14.45 -17.01
C TYR A 83 -15.89 14.04 -17.35
N ALA A 84 -16.51 14.85 -18.22
CA ALA A 84 -17.82 14.59 -18.80
C ALA A 84 -17.91 13.12 -19.25
N VAL A 85 -19.08 12.53 -19.01
CA VAL A 85 -19.43 11.14 -19.34
C VAL A 85 -19.47 10.97 -20.87
N GLU A 86 -18.34 11.18 -21.53
CA GLU A 86 -18.15 10.82 -22.92
C GLU A 86 -17.95 9.31 -22.94
N GLU A 87 -18.76 8.60 -23.72
CA GLU A 87 -18.73 7.13 -23.82
C GLU A 87 -17.33 6.59 -24.17
N GLN A 88 -16.46 7.42 -24.75
CA GLN A 88 -15.07 7.10 -25.09
C GLN A 88 -14.16 6.97 -23.85
N GLY A 89 -14.45 7.69 -22.76
CA GLY A 89 -13.65 7.66 -21.53
C GLY A 89 -13.93 6.45 -20.65
N VAL A 90 -15.06 5.76 -20.84
CA VAL A 90 -15.52 4.67 -19.97
C VAL A 90 -14.70 3.38 -20.17
N GLY A 91 -14.15 3.18 -21.37
CA GLY A 91 -13.38 2.00 -21.74
C GLY A 91 -12.08 1.81 -20.94
N LYS A 92 -11.40 2.91 -20.59
CA LYS A 92 -10.14 2.85 -19.80
C LYS A 92 -10.33 2.18 -18.44
N PHE A 93 -11.51 2.34 -17.84
CA PHE A 93 -11.84 1.72 -16.55
C PHE A 93 -12.25 0.25 -16.72
N ALA A 94 -12.92 -0.07 -17.84
CA ALA A 94 -13.21 -1.46 -18.20
C ALA A 94 -11.93 -2.28 -18.40
N GLU A 95 -10.87 -1.65 -18.95
CA GLU A 95 -9.55 -2.27 -19.06
C GLU A 95 -9.03 -2.71 -17.68
N THR A 96 -9.07 -1.81 -16.70
CA THR A 96 -8.58 -2.07 -15.35
C THR A 96 -9.44 -3.09 -14.60
N ILE A 97 -10.77 -3.00 -14.73
CA ILE A 97 -11.71 -3.84 -13.94
C ILE A 97 -11.90 -5.23 -14.54
N TYR A 98 -11.87 -5.38 -15.87
CA TYR A 98 -12.15 -6.66 -16.52
C TYR A 98 -10.95 -7.19 -17.31
N LEU A 99 -10.38 -6.40 -18.22
CA LEU A 99 -9.37 -6.89 -19.17
C LEU A 99 -8.08 -7.33 -18.48
N GLN A 100 -7.59 -6.54 -17.52
CA GLN A 100 -6.35 -6.86 -16.78
C GLN A 100 -6.49 -8.10 -15.89
N ARG A 101 -7.71 -8.50 -15.50
CA ARG A 101 -7.95 -9.73 -14.73
C ARG A 101 -7.70 -10.98 -15.57
N LEU A 102 -8.00 -10.93 -16.87
CA LEU A 102 -7.82 -12.06 -17.78
C LEU A 102 -6.33 -12.31 -18.04
N ARG A 103 -5.93 -13.58 -17.93
CA ARG A 103 -4.50 -13.98 -17.95
C ARG A 103 -3.95 -14.13 -19.36
N THR A 104 -4.74 -14.63 -20.31
CA THR A 104 -4.27 -14.89 -21.68
C THR A 104 -4.62 -13.75 -22.62
N GLN A 105 -3.79 -13.55 -23.64
CA GLN A 105 -4.03 -12.52 -24.64
C GLN A 105 -5.25 -12.83 -25.51
N SER A 106 -5.52 -14.11 -25.79
CA SER A 106 -6.73 -14.55 -26.52
C SER A 106 -8.01 -14.18 -25.77
N ASP A 107 -8.05 -14.40 -24.45
CA ASP A 107 -9.21 -14.04 -23.62
C ASP A 107 -9.43 -12.52 -23.62
N ARG A 108 -8.34 -11.74 -23.55
CA ARG A 108 -8.41 -10.26 -23.61
C ARG A 108 -8.95 -9.76 -24.94
N ILE A 109 -8.60 -10.41 -26.05
CA ILE A 109 -9.12 -10.07 -27.39
C ILE A 109 -10.62 -10.38 -27.47
N MET A 110 -11.05 -11.54 -26.95
CA MET A 110 -12.47 -11.92 -26.91
C MET A 110 -13.29 -10.92 -26.10
N LEU A 111 -12.84 -10.58 -24.89
CA LEU A 111 -13.50 -9.57 -24.05
C LEU A 111 -13.54 -8.20 -24.73
N SER A 112 -12.47 -7.81 -25.43
CA SER A 112 -12.41 -6.54 -26.17
C SER A 112 -13.42 -6.48 -27.32
N LYS A 113 -13.63 -7.61 -28.01
CA LYS A 113 -14.65 -7.74 -29.05
C LYS A 113 -16.05 -7.57 -28.46
N ARG A 114 -16.32 -8.25 -27.34
CA ARG A 114 -17.60 -8.16 -26.62
C ARG A 114 -17.90 -6.75 -26.10
N TYR A 115 -16.90 -6.06 -25.59
CA TYR A 115 -17.07 -4.67 -25.19
C TYR A 115 -17.42 -3.77 -26.38
N LYS A 116 -16.76 -3.98 -27.53
CA LYS A 116 -17.06 -3.24 -28.76
C LYS A 116 -18.49 -3.50 -29.25
N GLU A 117 -19.02 -4.70 -29.07
CA GLU A 117 -20.42 -5.02 -29.38
C GLU A 117 -21.40 -4.26 -28.46
N CYS A 118 -21.10 -4.13 -27.16
CA CYS A 118 -21.97 -3.41 -26.21
C CYS A 118 -21.87 -1.88 -26.28
N PHE A 119 -20.66 -1.34 -26.45
CA PHE A 119 -20.38 0.10 -26.34
C PHE A 119 -20.07 0.78 -27.68
N GLY A 120 -19.90 0.02 -28.78
CA GLY A 120 -19.51 0.53 -30.10
C GLY A 120 -18.03 0.96 -30.21
N ASN A 121 -17.38 1.24 -29.07
CA ASN A 121 -16.00 1.71 -28.98
C ASN A 121 -15.04 0.61 -28.52
N SER A 122 -13.74 0.80 -28.77
CA SER A 122 -12.72 -0.12 -28.27
C SER A 122 -12.37 0.16 -26.80
N ILE A 123 -11.96 -0.88 -26.06
CA ILE A 123 -11.45 -0.76 -24.68
C ILE A 123 -10.12 -0.01 -24.64
N TRP A 124 -9.33 -0.03 -25.73
CA TRP A 124 -7.94 0.44 -25.71
C TRP A 124 -7.82 1.91 -25.31
N GLY A 125 -7.38 2.11 -24.06
CA GLY A 125 -6.91 3.38 -23.56
C GLY A 125 -5.56 3.74 -24.19
N ARG A 126 -5.28 5.04 -24.28
CA ARG A 126 -3.98 5.60 -24.65
C ARG A 126 -2.86 4.96 -23.82
N GLU A 127 -1.64 4.97 -24.34
CA GLU A 127 -0.45 4.57 -23.58
C GLU A 127 -0.44 5.26 -22.22
N HIS A 128 -0.28 4.48 -21.14
CA HIS A 128 -0.16 5.05 -19.82
C HIS A 128 1.16 5.79 -19.70
N THR A 129 1.08 7.07 -19.35
CA THR A 129 2.23 7.91 -19.07
C THR A 129 2.49 7.96 -17.57
N LEU A 130 3.75 8.20 -17.21
CA LEU A 130 4.19 8.42 -15.84
C LEU A 130 4.76 9.84 -15.74
N PHE A 131 4.13 10.67 -14.93
CA PHE A 131 4.59 12.03 -14.62
C PHE A 131 4.93 12.12 -13.14
N LEU A 132 6.16 12.52 -12.85
CA LEU A 132 6.68 12.69 -11.50
C LEU A 132 6.79 14.19 -11.18
N SER A 133 6.15 14.60 -10.10
CA SER A 133 6.33 15.91 -9.48
C SER A 133 6.83 15.71 -8.04
N ASP A 134 7.33 16.78 -7.42
CA ASP A 134 7.82 16.75 -6.04
C ASP A 134 6.72 16.32 -5.06
N ARG A 135 5.46 16.70 -5.32
CA ARG A 135 4.32 16.45 -4.41
C ARG A 135 3.36 15.36 -4.88
N SER A 136 3.47 14.93 -6.13
CA SER A 136 2.51 13.98 -6.70
C SER A 136 3.08 13.14 -7.83
N VAL A 137 2.55 11.94 -7.97
CA VAL A 137 2.89 10.98 -9.01
C VAL A 137 1.64 10.72 -9.82
N THR A 138 1.65 10.99 -11.13
CA THR A 138 0.52 10.70 -12.01
C THR A 138 0.86 9.53 -12.91
N ILE A 139 0.05 8.47 -12.85
CA ILE A 139 0.21 7.27 -13.67
C ILE A 139 -1.10 7.05 -14.41
N GLY A 140 -1.08 7.06 -15.75
CA GLY A 140 -2.24 6.71 -16.58
C GLY A 140 -3.51 7.54 -16.34
N GLY A 141 -3.40 8.72 -15.72
CA GLY A 141 -4.51 9.59 -15.32
C GLY A 141 -4.84 9.58 -13.82
N THR A 142 -4.28 8.63 -13.05
CA THR A 142 -4.46 8.56 -11.60
C THR A 142 -3.33 9.31 -10.89
N THR A 143 -3.68 10.24 -10.01
CA THR A 143 -2.70 11.01 -9.22
C THR A 143 -2.59 10.47 -7.80
N LEU A 144 -1.39 10.09 -7.38
CA LEU A 144 -1.05 9.71 -6.02
C LEU A 144 -0.26 10.83 -5.33
N LYS A 145 -0.47 10.98 -4.02
CA LYS A 145 0.29 11.93 -3.20
C LYS A 145 1.67 11.37 -2.89
N ARG A 146 2.70 12.21 -2.98
CA ARG A 146 4.07 11.86 -2.60
C ARG A 146 4.38 12.42 -1.22
N ASN A 147 4.91 11.58 -0.33
CA ASN A 147 5.34 12.04 0.98
C ASN A 147 6.81 12.48 0.93
N LEU A 148 7.06 13.78 0.81
CA LEU A 148 8.42 14.32 0.69
C LEU A 148 9.32 14.00 1.90
N TYR A 149 8.74 13.66 3.05
CA TYR A 149 9.42 13.65 4.34
C TYR A 149 9.31 12.33 5.09
N GLN A 150 8.66 11.32 4.51
CA GLN A 150 8.68 9.97 5.07
C GLN A 150 9.93 9.25 4.53
N PRO A 151 10.77 8.70 5.42
CA PRO A 151 11.98 8.02 4.98
C PRO A 151 11.60 6.81 4.14
N GLN A 152 12.26 6.67 3.00
CA GLN A 152 12.23 5.43 2.23
C GLN A 152 12.74 4.32 3.14
N THR A 153 11.81 3.52 3.63
CA THR A 153 12.07 2.38 4.49
C THR A 153 11.51 1.18 3.74
N THR A 154 12.08 0.92 2.56
CA THR A 154 12.03 -0.46 2.08
C THR A 154 12.86 -1.27 3.07
N ALA A 155 12.43 -2.49 3.39
CA ALA A 155 13.14 -3.38 4.33
C ALA A 155 14.62 -3.61 3.97
N SER A 156 15.05 -3.20 2.77
CA SER A 156 16.44 -3.09 2.36
C SER A 156 16.82 -1.62 2.13
N ASP A 157 17.81 -1.09 2.85
CA ASP A 157 18.45 0.24 2.63
C ASP A 157 19.14 0.39 1.24
N ARG A 158 18.77 -0.42 0.24
CA ARG A 158 19.30 -0.36 -1.12
C ARG A 158 18.27 0.29 -2.04
N PRO A 159 18.61 1.34 -2.79
CA PRO A 159 17.73 1.90 -3.81
C PRO A 159 17.43 0.82 -4.85
N LEU A 160 16.17 0.64 -5.24
CA LEU A 160 15.84 -0.28 -6.33
C LEU A 160 16.45 0.23 -7.63
N VAL A 161 17.45 -0.49 -8.11
CA VAL A 161 17.96 -0.31 -9.48
C VAL A 161 17.01 -1.04 -10.41
N VAL A 162 16.02 -0.32 -10.95
CA VAL A 162 15.12 -0.87 -11.98
C VAL A 162 15.57 -0.38 -13.34
N GLU A 163 15.82 -1.31 -14.26
CA GLU A 163 16.13 -0.95 -15.64
C GLU A 163 14.96 -0.16 -16.28
N PRO A 164 15.24 0.94 -17.01
CA PRO A 164 14.20 1.79 -17.59
C PRO A 164 13.21 1.05 -18.51
N ASN A 165 13.66 0.00 -19.17
CA ASN A 165 12.84 -0.82 -20.07
C ASN A 165 11.82 -1.68 -19.31
N LEU A 166 12.17 -2.13 -18.10
CA LEU A 166 11.27 -2.88 -17.23
C LEU A 166 10.16 -1.99 -16.68
N LEU A 167 10.44 -0.71 -16.42
CA LEU A 167 9.43 0.23 -15.97
C LEU A 167 8.29 0.39 -16.99
N ARG A 168 8.59 0.40 -18.29
CA ARG A 168 7.59 0.56 -19.37
C ARG A 168 6.57 -0.58 -19.42
N SER A 169 7.01 -1.82 -19.25
CA SER A 169 6.10 -2.97 -19.24
C SER A 169 5.23 -3.02 -17.97
N LEU A 170 5.73 -2.44 -16.88
CA LEU A 170 5.06 -2.40 -15.58
C LEU A 170 4.09 -1.21 -15.42
N ILE A 171 4.04 -0.23 -16.34
CA ILE A 171 3.16 0.94 -16.18
C ILE A 171 1.68 0.54 -16.14
N ARG A 172 1.25 -0.42 -16.96
CA ARG A 172 -0.14 -0.94 -16.96
C ARG A 172 -0.57 -1.49 -15.60
N PRO A 173 0.13 -2.48 -15.02
CA PRO A 173 -0.22 -2.96 -13.68
C PRO A 173 0.01 -1.89 -12.60
N MET A 174 1.03 -1.03 -12.72
CA MET A 174 1.23 0.09 -11.78
C MET A 174 0.02 1.04 -11.77
N HIS A 175 -0.56 1.35 -12.93
CA HIS A 175 -1.77 2.17 -13.02
C HIS A 175 -2.97 1.53 -12.29
N ALA A 176 -3.15 0.22 -12.43
CA ALA A 176 -4.20 -0.50 -11.72
C ALA A 176 -3.99 -0.52 -10.20
N VAL A 177 -2.74 -0.71 -9.75
CA VAL A 177 -2.39 -0.60 -8.32
C VAL A 177 -2.62 0.82 -7.81
N ALA A 178 -2.23 1.84 -8.57
CA ALA A 178 -2.46 3.24 -8.22
C ALA A 178 -3.96 3.56 -8.07
N ASN A 179 -4.81 3.04 -8.96
CA ASN A 179 -6.26 3.16 -8.83
C ASN A 179 -6.78 2.51 -7.53
N CYS A 180 -6.29 1.32 -7.21
CA CYS A 180 -6.67 0.63 -5.96
C CYS A 180 -6.26 1.47 -4.74
N ILE A 181 -5.05 2.01 -4.70
CA ILE A 181 -4.56 2.85 -3.59
C ILE A 181 -5.41 4.12 -3.47
N ASN A 182 -5.65 4.84 -4.57
CA ASN A 182 -6.43 6.07 -4.55
C ASN A 182 -7.89 5.86 -4.10
N LYS A 183 -8.44 4.66 -4.30
CA LYS A 183 -9.80 4.29 -3.89
C LYS A 183 -9.87 3.47 -2.59
N ASN A 184 -8.75 3.25 -1.90
CA ASN A 184 -8.66 2.40 -0.71
C ASN A 184 -9.24 0.99 -0.96
N TRP A 185 -9.00 0.42 -2.13
CA TRP A 185 -9.40 -0.95 -2.45
C TRP A 185 -8.24 -1.93 -2.18
N PRO A 186 -8.53 -3.10 -1.60
CA PRO A 186 -7.53 -4.15 -1.49
C PRO A 186 -7.11 -4.62 -2.88
N CYS A 187 -5.80 -4.66 -3.11
CA CYS A 187 -5.22 -5.06 -4.39
C CYS A 187 -4.66 -6.49 -4.29
N LEU A 188 -4.97 -7.33 -5.27
CA LEU A 188 -4.41 -8.67 -5.41
C LEU A 188 -3.66 -8.77 -6.73
N LEU A 189 -2.34 -8.90 -6.67
CA LEU A 189 -1.49 -9.07 -7.85
C LEU A 189 -1.25 -10.56 -8.12
N VAL A 190 -1.76 -11.05 -9.25
CA VAL A 190 -1.66 -12.45 -9.65
C VAL A 190 -0.89 -12.57 -10.96
N GLY A 191 0.03 -13.53 -11.04
CA GLY A 191 0.82 -13.77 -12.24
C GLY A 191 1.96 -14.77 -12.00
N PRO A 192 2.62 -15.26 -13.07
CA PRO A 192 3.69 -16.25 -12.97
C PRO A 192 4.85 -15.75 -12.11
N PRO A 193 5.70 -16.63 -11.56
CA PRO A 193 6.92 -16.21 -10.84
C PRO A 193 7.78 -15.30 -11.72
N SER A 194 8.51 -14.37 -11.10
CA SER A 194 9.40 -13.42 -11.80
C SER A 194 8.73 -12.42 -12.77
N SER A 195 7.41 -12.26 -12.73
CA SER A 195 6.67 -11.25 -13.52
C SER A 195 6.76 -9.82 -12.98
N GLY A 196 7.53 -9.57 -11.92
CA GLY A 196 7.69 -8.23 -11.34
C GLY A 196 6.57 -7.78 -10.40
N LYS A 197 5.75 -8.69 -9.86
CA LYS A 197 4.64 -8.36 -8.93
C LYS A 197 5.08 -7.52 -7.73
N SER A 198 6.07 -8.01 -6.98
CA SER A 198 6.63 -7.28 -5.84
C SER A 198 7.34 -6.00 -6.30
N THR A 199 8.03 -6.05 -7.44
CA THR A 199 8.69 -4.89 -8.04
C THR A 199 7.73 -3.74 -8.32
N VAL A 200 6.52 -4.02 -8.82
CA VAL A 200 5.48 -3.00 -9.06
C VAL A 200 5.14 -2.23 -7.79
N VAL A 201 4.91 -2.94 -6.68
CA VAL A 201 4.54 -2.33 -5.39
C VAL A 201 5.72 -1.57 -4.80
N ARG A 202 6.92 -2.17 -4.83
CA ARG A 202 8.15 -1.54 -4.33
C ARG A 202 8.49 -0.25 -5.08
N VAL A 203 8.48 -0.29 -6.41
CA VAL A 203 8.72 0.89 -7.25
C VAL A 203 7.67 1.97 -6.98
N LEU A 204 6.39 1.60 -6.88
CA LEU A 204 5.35 2.58 -6.61
C LEU A 204 5.52 3.23 -5.23
N SER A 205 5.90 2.44 -4.21
CA SER A 205 6.19 2.95 -2.87
C SER A 205 7.39 3.90 -2.85
N GLU A 206 8.46 3.59 -3.59
CA GLU A 206 9.63 4.46 -3.71
C GLU A 206 9.30 5.76 -4.45
N ILE A 207 8.58 5.70 -5.57
CA ILE A 207 8.20 6.91 -6.33
C ILE A 207 7.26 7.79 -5.50
N CYS A 208 6.37 7.19 -4.68
CA CYS A 208 5.49 7.92 -3.77
C CYS A 208 6.14 8.28 -2.43
N ASN A 209 7.38 7.84 -2.16
CA ASN A 209 8.07 7.94 -0.87
C ASN A 209 7.21 7.46 0.32
N MET A 210 6.53 6.33 0.16
CA MET A 210 5.72 5.72 1.21
C MET A 210 6.46 4.52 1.81
N HIS A 211 6.24 4.29 3.11
CA HIS A 211 6.74 3.09 3.78
C HIS A 211 6.05 1.85 3.22
N LEU A 212 6.83 0.81 2.92
CA LEU A 212 6.32 -0.48 2.47
C LEU A 212 6.86 -1.59 3.36
N GLU A 213 5.95 -2.21 4.11
CA GLU A 213 6.23 -3.42 4.87
C GLU A 213 5.85 -4.65 4.06
N GLU A 214 6.78 -5.59 3.96
CA GLU A 214 6.57 -6.85 3.26
C GLU A 214 6.58 -8.01 4.24
N ILE A 215 5.47 -8.74 4.29
CA ILE A 215 5.33 -9.95 5.11
C ILE A 215 5.29 -11.15 4.17
N SER A 216 6.19 -12.10 4.39
CA SER A 216 6.21 -13.36 3.64
C SER A 216 5.35 -14.39 4.36
N LEU A 217 4.12 -14.57 3.89
CA LEU A 217 3.21 -15.58 4.44
C LEU A 217 3.63 -16.99 4.01
N THR A 218 3.84 -17.85 4.99
CA THR A 218 4.09 -19.29 4.78
C THR A 218 2.88 -20.10 5.29
N PRO A 219 2.74 -21.39 4.93
CA PRO A 219 1.66 -22.23 5.48
C PRO A 219 1.67 -22.37 7.00
N ASN A 220 2.80 -22.05 7.65
CA ASN A 220 2.97 -22.08 9.10
C ASN A 220 2.81 -20.69 9.74
N SER A 221 2.50 -19.65 8.95
CA SER A 221 2.25 -18.31 9.48
C SER A 221 0.90 -18.28 10.19
N ASP A 222 0.93 -17.93 11.47
CA ASP A 222 -0.25 -17.85 12.32
C ASP A 222 -0.90 -16.46 12.26
N VAL A 223 -2.19 -16.40 12.58
CA VAL A 223 -2.96 -15.14 12.64
C VAL A 223 -2.36 -14.15 13.66
N ASN A 224 -1.71 -14.67 14.69
CA ASN A 224 -1.02 -13.89 15.72
C ASN A 224 0.13 -13.05 15.15
N GLU A 225 0.81 -13.50 14.09
CA GLU A 225 1.89 -12.74 13.44
C GLU A 225 1.34 -11.47 12.75
N LEU A 226 0.11 -11.53 12.25
CA LEU A 226 -0.54 -10.41 11.57
C LEU A 226 -1.21 -9.44 12.54
N ILE A 227 -1.96 -9.97 13.52
CA ILE A 227 -2.77 -9.15 14.44
C ILE A 227 -1.96 -8.71 15.66
N GLY A 228 -1.03 -9.54 16.12
CA GLY A 228 -0.30 -9.35 17.35
C GLY A 228 -0.58 -10.45 18.36
N CYS A 229 0.28 -10.51 19.38
CA CYS A 229 0.14 -11.43 20.49
C CYS A 229 0.76 -10.85 21.77
N PHE A 230 0.56 -11.55 22.89
CA PHE A 230 1.27 -11.24 24.11
C PHE A 230 2.67 -11.84 24.04
N GLU A 231 3.67 -10.97 23.93
CA GLU A 231 5.08 -11.35 23.96
C GLU A 231 5.74 -10.94 25.27
N GLN A 232 6.75 -11.70 25.66
CA GLN A 232 7.60 -11.33 26.79
C GLN A 232 8.55 -10.24 26.31
N VAL A 233 8.46 -9.06 26.92
CA VAL A 233 9.30 -7.92 26.51
C VAL A 233 10.76 -8.20 26.92
N ASP A 234 11.61 -8.40 25.92
CA ASP A 234 13.06 -8.49 26.11
C ASP A 234 13.70 -7.11 26.00
N ALA A 235 14.73 -6.84 26.82
CA ALA A 235 15.48 -5.59 26.78
C ALA A 235 16.08 -5.30 25.38
N ALA A 236 16.49 -6.36 24.67
CA ALA A 236 17.03 -6.26 23.31
C ALA A 236 16.00 -5.79 22.27
N GLU A 237 14.71 -6.07 22.48
CA GLU A 237 13.66 -5.62 21.56
C GLU A 237 13.38 -4.12 21.74
N ASN A 238 13.39 -3.64 22.98
CA ASN A 238 13.30 -2.20 23.27
C ASN A 238 14.48 -1.43 22.66
N GLU A 239 15.70 -1.97 22.72
CA GLU A 239 16.87 -1.36 22.09
C GLU A 239 16.71 -1.26 20.56
N LYS A 240 16.19 -2.30 19.90
CA LYS A 240 15.90 -2.27 18.45
C LYS A 240 14.87 -1.20 18.09
N VAL A 241 13.79 -1.09 18.85
CA VAL A 241 12.74 -0.08 18.62
C VAL A 241 13.30 1.33 18.80
N ILE A 242 14.09 1.57 19.86
CA ILE A 242 14.76 2.86 20.07
C ILE A 242 15.65 3.18 18.87
N PHE A 243 16.45 2.21 18.40
CA PHE A 243 17.34 2.43 17.26
C PHE A 243 16.59 2.78 15.96
N GLN A 244 15.51 2.06 15.66
CA GLN A 244 14.65 2.36 14.51
C GLN A 244 14.08 3.78 14.59
N CYS A 245 13.60 4.19 15.77
CA CYS A 245 13.10 5.55 15.99
C CYS A 245 14.21 6.59 15.77
N LEU A 246 15.41 6.39 16.30
CA LEU A 246 16.52 7.34 16.16
C LEU A 246 17.01 7.45 14.72
N ASN A 247 17.06 6.35 13.97
CA ASN A 247 17.38 6.39 12.54
C ASN A 247 16.31 7.13 11.72
N ARG A 248 15.04 6.93 12.05
CA ARG A 248 13.92 7.66 11.45
C ARG A 248 14.03 9.16 11.74
N ILE A 249 14.28 9.54 12.99
CA ILE A 249 14.46 10.95 13.38
C ILE A 249 15.67 11.55 12.66
N HIS A 250 16.82 10.86 12.64
CA HIS A 250 18.01 11.33 11.95
C HIS A 250 17.75 11.58 10.47
N ARG A 251 17.06 10.67 9.77
CA ARG A 251 16.69 10.84 8.36
C ARG A 251 15.78 12.05 8.12
N ILE A 252 14.73 12.21 8.94
CA ILE A 252 13.78 13.34 8.82
C ILE A 252 14.50 14.67 9.07
N VAL A 253 15.29 14.74 10.13
CA VAL A 253 16.06 15.94 10.47
C VAL A 253 17.05 16.26 9.36
N SER A 254 17.77 15.27 8.82
CA SER A 254 18.66 15.50 7.68
C SER A 254 17.92 16.03 6.45
N GLN A 255 16.73 15.51 6.12
CA GLN A 255 15.94 16.02 4.99
C GLN A 255 15.47 17.47 5.19
N VAL A 256 15.05 17.84 6.41
CA VAL A 256 14.60 19.21 6.72
C VAL A 256 15.78 20.18 6.68
N LEU A 257 16.90 19.83 7.34
CA LEU A 257 18.08 20.69 7.42
C LEU A 257 18.81 20.84 6.07
N LEU A 258 18.69 19.88 5.15
CA LEU A 258 19.24 19.99 3.79
C LEU A 258 18.51 21.00 2.90
N GLN A 259 17.31 21.45 3.29
CA GLN A 259 16.58 22.49 2.54
C GLN A 259 17.16 23.89 2.78
N ASP A 260 17.91 24.11 3.87
CA ASP A 260 18.49 25.39 4.24
C ASP A 260 20.04 25.32 4.37
N PRO A 261 20.81 25.96 3.46
CA PRO A 261 22.27 25.91 3.47
C PRO A 261 22.89 26.55 4.74
N ALA A 262 22.15 27.39 5.49
CA ALA A 262 22.65 27.98 6.72
C ALA A 262 22.82 26.97 7.87
N GLN A 263 22.15 25.81 7.79
CA GLN A 263 22.04 24.85 8.90
C GLN A 263 23.00 23.66 8.79
N ILE A 264 23.91 23.66 7.80
CA ILE A 264 24.91 22.60 7.56
C ILE A 264 25.80 22.34 8.80
N LYS A 265 26.10 23.37 9.60
CA LYS A 265 26.87 23.21 10.85
C LYS A 265 26.12 22.43 11.93
N VAL A 266 24.79 22.61 12.01
CA VAL A 266 23.93 21.87 12.93
C VAL A 266 23.78 20.43 12.45
N LEU A 267 23.62 20.25 11.14
CA LEU A 267 23.60 18.93 10.49
C LEU A 267 24.86 18.12 10.81
N GLY A 268 26.05 18.75 10.70
CA GLY A 268 27.33 18.09 11.04
C GLY A 268 27.42 17.60 12.49
N LYS A 269 26.86 18.34 13.46
CA LYS A 269 26.80 17.91 14.87
C LYS A 269 25.88 16.70 15.06
N ILE A 270 24.74 16.70 14.37
CA ILE A 270 23.77 15.59 14.44
C ILE A 270 24.35 14.33 13.81
N TYR A 271 25.01 14.44 12.64
CA TYR A 271 25.73 13.32 12.04
C TYR A 271 26.84 12.79 12.93
N ALA A 272 27.62 13.65 13.60
CA ALA A 272 28.65 13.21 14.54
C ALA A 272 28.05 12.45 15.74
N SER A 273 26.93 12.94 16.30
CA SER A 273 26.23 12.25 17.39
C SER A 273 25.61 10.91 16.95
N HIS A 274 25.14 10.83 15.71
CA HIS A 274 24.58 9.60 15.13
C HIS A 274 25.66 8.57 14.83
N ALA A 275 26.81 9.02 14.30
CA ALA A 275 27.98 8.18 14.07
C ALA A 275 28.54 7.60 15.39
N TYR A 276 28.61 8.43 16.45
CA TYR A 276 29.00 7.97 17.79
C TYR A 276 28.05 6.91 18.34
N LEU A 277 26.73 7.10 18.16
CA LEU A 277 25.73 6.09 18.54
C LEU A 277 25.94 4.78 17.79
N HIS A 278 26.18 4.84 16.48
CA HIS A 278 26.43 3.67 15.64
C HIS A 278 27.73 2.93 16.02
N GLU A 279 28.78 3.67 16.41
CA GLU A 279 30.04 3.10 16.90
C GLU A 279 29.86 2.38 18.25
N VAL A 280 29.12 2.98 19.18
CA VAL A 280 28.77 2.36 20.46
C VAL A 280 27.99 1.06 20.21
N LEU A 281 27.05 1.03 19.26
CA LEU A 281 26.29 -0.18 18.93
C LEU A 281 27.13 -1.33 18.35
N LEU A 282 28.11 -1.01 17.50
CA LEU A 282 29.04 -2.03 16.96
C LEU A 282 29.91 -2.63 18.06
N SER A 283 30.27 -1.82 19.07
CA SER A 283 31.04 -2.26 20.24
C SER A 283 30.21 -3.13 21.22
N THR A 284 28.90 -2.89 21.32
CA THR A 284 28.02 -3.67 22.20
C THR A 284 27.58 -4.99 21.56
N ALA A 285 27.42 -5.05 20.24
CA ALA A 285 27.11 -6.29 19.52
C ALA A 285 28.23 -7.36 19.62
N SER A 286 29.47 -6.95 19.89
CA SER A 286 30.63 -7.84 20.04
C SER A 286 30.89 -8.29 21.49
N SER A 287 30.24 -7.68 22.49
CA SER A 287 30.48 -7.94 23.91
C SER A 287 29.16 -8.27 24.65
N SER A 288 28.81 -9.56 24.71
CA SER A 288 27.53 -10.05 25.25
C SER A 288 27.27 -9.82 26.75
N MET A 289 28.11 -9.07 27.47
CA MET A 289 28.06 -9.05 28.95
C MET A 289 28.23 -7.69 29.63
N LYS A 290 28.48 -6.56 28.94
CA LYS A 290 28.58 -5.22 29.59
C LYS A 290 28.29 -4.06 28.61
N SER A 291 27.02 -3.68 28.41
CA SER A 291 26.69 -2.67 27.37
C SER A 291 25.67 -1.58 27.74
N ASP A 292 25.06 -1.60 28.93
CA ASP A 292 23.93 -0.69 29.23
C ASP A 292 24.36 0.70 29.76
N GLU A 293 25.64 0.90 30.13
CA GLU A 293 26.13 2.19 30.65
C GLU A 293 26.50 3.21 29.56
N GLY A 294 26.88 2.76 28.35
CA GLY A 294 27.29 3.65 27.25
C GLY A 294 26.15 4.06 26.30
N LEU A 295 25.09 3.26 26.21
CA LEU A 295 23.99 3.49 25.27
C LEU A 295 23.10 4.67 25.69
N LYS A 296 22.75 4.76 26.98
CA LYS A 296 21.92 5.85 27.53
C LYS A 296 22.50 7.26 27.30
N PRO A 297 23.78 7.54 27.61
CA PRO A 297 24.34 8.86 27.36
C PRO A 297 24.44 9.19 25.87
N ALA A 298 24.75 8.21 25.00
CA ALA A 298 24.80 8.42 23.56
C ALA A 298 23.43 8.79 22.97
N VAL A 299 22.37 8.11 23.41
CA VAL A 299 20.99 8.44 22.99
C VAL A 299 20.57 9.81 23.52
N GLN A 300 20.88 10.14 24.78
CA GLN A 300 20.56 11.45 25.35
C GLN A 300 21.30 12.60 24.64
N GLN A 301 22.56 12.40 24.26
CA GLN A 301 23.34 13.39 23.51
C GLN A 301 22.74 13.65 22.12
N LEU A 302 22.28 12.59 21.44
CA LEU A 302 21.61 12.71 20.14
C LEU A 302 20.25 13.42 20.28
N LEU A 303 19.45 13.04 21.28
CA LEU A 303 18.17 13.71 21.56
C LEU A 303 18.35 15.18 21.91
N HIS A 304 19.36 15.55 22.68
CA HIS A 304 19.67 16.95 22.99
C HIS A 304 20.08 17.74 21.74
N SER A 305 20.88 17.12 20.87
CA SER A 305 21.27 17.73 19.59
C SER A 305 20.07 17.94 18.66
N ILE A 306 19.08 17.03 18.72
CA ILE A 306 17.81 17.16 18.00
C ILE A 306 16.92 18.24 18.62
N ASP A 307 16.85 18.34 19.96
CA ASP A 307 16.11 19.41 20.64
C ASP A 307 16.66 20.80 20.29
N ASP A 308 17.99 20.93 20.18
CA ASP A 308 18.63 22.17 19.77
C ASP A 308 18.34 22.50 18.29
N ALA A 309 18.26 21.49 17.42
CA ALA A 309 17.81 21.68 16.04
C ALA A 309 16.32 22.03 15.95
N ALA A 310 15.49 21.45 16.80
CA ALA A 310 14.06 21.72 16.91
C ALA A 310 13.76 23.17 17.35
N LYS A 311 14.61 23.79 18.17
CA LYS A 311 14.50 25.22 18.52
C LYS A 311 14.72 26.13 17.30
N ILE A 312 15.52 25.70 16.34
CA ILE A 312 15.84 26.45 15.13
C ILE A 312 14.77 26.21 14.06
N CYS A 313 14.28 24.97 13.95
CA CYS A 313 13.25 24.55 12.99
C CYS A 313 12.10 23.84 13.72
N PRO A 314 10.99 24.53 14.05
CA PRO A 314 9.85 23.93 14.77
C PRO A 314 9.15 22.82 13.96
N GLU A 315 9.38 22.77 12.65
CA GLU A 315 8.90 21.72 11.75
C GLU A 315 9.43 20.32 12.13
N ILE A 316 10.57 20.25 12.83
CA ILE A 316 11.14 19.00 13.36
C ILE A 316 10.25 18.45 14.49
N MET A 317 9.83 19.29 15.44
CA MET A 317 8.99 18.85 16.58
C MET A 317 7.58 18.45 16.16
N SER A 318 7.00 19.18 15.20
CA SER A 318 5.69 18.82 14.65
C SER A 318 5.68 17.44 13.98
N ARG A 319 6.84 16.91 13.59
CA ARG A 319 6.95 15.68 12.78
C ARG A 319 7.59 14.51 13.51
N CYS A 320 8.57 14.77 14.38
CA CYS A 320 9.29 13.75 15.15
C CYS A 320 8.89 13.73 16.64
N GLY A 321 7.97 14.59 17.10
CA GLY A 321 7.61 14.70 18.52
C GLY A 321 7.22 13.36 19.15
N ASN A 322 6.37 12.60 18.46
CA ASN A 322 5.92 11.28 18.93
C ASN A 322 7.09 10.27 19.01
N ASP A 323 7.98 10.25 18.01
CA ASP A 323 9.13 9.33 17.98
C ASP A 323 10.17 9.70 19.06
N ILE A 324 10.36 11.00 19.32
CA ILE A 324 11.24 11.54 20.37
C ILE A 324 10.70 11.17 21.77
N GLU A 325 9.39 11.35 22.00
CA GLU A 325 8.75 10.97 23.26
C GLU A 325 8.76 9.46 23.47
N LEU A 326 8.52 8.67 22.42
CA LEU A 326 8.57 7.21 22.48
C LEU A 326 9.99 6.74 22.83
N ALA A 327 11.02 7.30 22.19
CA ALA A 327 12.42 6.99 22.49
C ALA A 327 12.79 7.35 23.94
N ARG A 328 12.37 8.52 24.44
CA ARG A 328 12.59 8.93 25.85
C ARG A 328 11.88 8.01 26.84
N ASN A 329 10.63 7.67 26.57
CA ASN A 329 9.83 6.80 27.44
C ASN A 329 10.41 5.38 27.51
N ARG A 330 10.84 4.82 26.37
CA ARG A 330 11.48 3.49 26.33
C ARG A 330 12.85 3.48 27.00
N LEU A 331 13.65 4.53 26.84
CA LEU A 331 14.96 4.67 27.51
C LEU A 331 14.84 4.65 29.04
N ASN A 332 13.79 5.28 29.58
CA ASN A 332 13.52 5.33 31.01
C ASN A 332 12.95 4.02 31.58
N GLN A 333 12.24 3.24 30.76
CA GLN A 333 11.64 1.96 31.17
C GLN A 333 12.66 0.79 31.27
N ASN A 334 13.85 0.90 30.69
CA ASN A 334 14.86 -0.17 30.64
C ASN A 334 15.38 -0.69 32.00
N LYS A 335 14.99 -0.10 33.14
CA LYS A 335 15.52 -0.51 34.46
C LYS A 335 14.83 -1.71 35.11
N ASP A 336 13.58 -2.05 34.76
CA ASP A 336 12.77 -3.05 35.49
C ASP A 336 12.07 -4.11 34.60
N ILE A 337 12.55 -4.34 33.37
CA ILE A 337 11.87 -5.24 32.42
C ILE A 337 12.48 -6.64 32.47
N LYS A 338 12.10 -7.44 33.47
CA LYS A 338 12.28 -8.90 33.43
C LYS A 338 10.93 -9.56 33.61
N GLY A 339 10.45 -10.23 32.55
CA GLY A 339 9.28 -11.13 32.61
C GLY A 339 7.90 -10.47 32.50
N ILE A 340 7.80 -9.23 32.01
CA ILE A 340 6.51 -8.58 31.78
C ILE A 340 6.00 -8.98 30.40
N PHE A 341 4.84 -9.61 30.34
CA PHE A 341 4.09 -9.83 29.10
C PHE A 341 3.37 -8.54 28.71
N ARG A 342 3.55 -8.10 27.47
CA ARG A 342 2.82 -6.97 26.90
C ARG A 342 2.21 -7.40 25.58
N TRP A 343 1.03 -6.85 25.27
CA TRP A 343 0.48 -6.96 23.94
C TRP A 343 1.37 -6.19 22.96
N VAL A 344 1.88 -6.90 21.95
CA VAL A 344 2.63 -6.30 20.85
C VAL A 344 1.70 -6.36 19.64
N ASP A 345 1.35 -5.19 19.11
CA ASP A 345 0.53 -5.08 17.90
C ASP A 345 1.28 -5.74 16.73
N GLY A 346 0.58 -6.60 15.99
CA GLY A 346 1.12 -7.22 14.79
C GLY A 346 1.30 -6.20 13.68
N ILE A 347 2.07 -6.60 12.66
CA ILE A 347 2.49 -5.71 11.57
C ILE A 347 1.28 -5.09 10.85
N LEU A 348 0.19 -5.85 10.68
CA LEU A 348 -1.03 -5.33 10.05
C LEU A 348 -1.68 -4.21 10.87
N VAL A 349 -1.70 -4.35 12.21
CA VAL A 349 -2.29 -3.37 13.11
C VAL A 349 -1.42 -2.11 13.14
N GLN A 350 -0.10 -2.28 13.20
CA GLN A 350 0.85 -1.16 13.13
C GLN A 350 0.73 -0.40 11.80
N ALA A 351 0.59 -1.11 10.68
CA ALA A 351 0.38 -0.50 9.37
C ALA A 351 -0.92 0.31 9.32
N LEU A 352 -2.04 -0.25 9.81
CA LEU A 352 -3.34 0.43 9.84
C LEU A 352 -3.36 1.66 10.76
N GLN A 353 -2.63 1.65 11.88
CA GLN A 353 -2.51 2.81 12.78
C GLN A 353 -1.65 3.91 12.17
N ASN A 354 -0.59 3.55 11.44
CA ASN A 354 0.38 4.48 10.90
C ASN A 354 0.05 5.03 9.51
N GLY A 355 -0.96 4.49 8.81
CA GLY A 355 -1.50 5.04 7.56
C GLY A 355 -2.02 4.01 6.59
#